data_AF-A0A9E2YIV8-F1
#
_entry.id   AF-A0A9E2YIV8-F1
#
_cell.length_a   1.000
_cell.length_b   1.000
_cell.length_c   1.000
_cell.angle_alpha   90.00
_cell.angle_beta   90.00
_cell.angle_gamma   90.00
#
_symmetry.space_group_name_H-M   'P 1'
#
loop_
_entity.id
_entity.type
_entity.pdbx_description
1 polymer ?
#
loop_
_entity_poly.entity_id
_entity_poly.type
_entity_poly.pdbx_seq_one_letter_code
_entity_poly.pdbx_strand_id
1 'polypeptide(L)'
;MLAEERKPDALDAFRVARRWFIAGRRIEMQELAAELGVNRATLFRWVGGRDDLLGEILWSLAEPTLLGAVQASDGKGSALITEAIGHFAAMLDQADFLRAFLRREPERALRILTTRAGTVQGR
;
A
#
# COMPACT_ATOMS: atom_id res chain seq x y z
N MET A 1 -12.03 -34.71 8.41
CA MET A 1 -12.17 -33.60 9.36
C MET A 1 -12.20 -32.33 8.53
N LEU A 2 -13.40 -31.79 8.27
CA LEU A 2 -13.55 -30.58 7.47
C LEU A 2 -12.96 -29.43 8.28
N ALA A 3 -11.91 -28.79 7.75
CA ALA A 3 -11.37 -27.57 8.35
C ALA A 3 -12.49 -26.53 8.38
N GLU A 4 -12.81 -26.04 9.58
CA GLU A 4 -13.80 -24.99 9.76
C GLU A 4 -13.31 -23.74 9.00
N GLU A 5 -14.02 -23.35 7.95
CA GLU A 5 -13.64 -22.22 7.11
C GLU A 5 -13.65 -20.95 7.96
N ARG A 6 -12.44 -20.46 8.27
CA ARG A 6 -12.24 -19.22 9.01
C ARG A 6 -12.90 -18.08 8.24
N LYS A 7 -13.84 -17.38 8.87
CA LYS A 7 -14.47 -16.18 8.30
C LYS A 7 -13.41 -15.12 8.01
N PRO A 8 -13.51 -14.40 6.88
CA PRO A 8 -12.56 -13.36 6.52
C PRO A 8 -12.57 -12.23 7.55
N ASP A 9 -11.44 -11.52 7.66
CA ASP A 9 -11.25 -10.37 8.54
C ASP A 9 -10.59 -9.17 7.83
N ALA A 10 -10.27 -8.13 8.61
CA ALA A 10 -9.62 -6.92 8.10
C ALA A 10 -8.26 -7.19 7.43
N LEU A 11 -7.50 -8.16 7.93
CA LEU A 11 -6.19 -8.50 7.37
C LEU A 11 -6.34 -9.24 6.04
N ASP A 12 -7.37 -10.08 5.89
CA ASP A 12 -7.70 -10.68 4.59
C ASP A 12 -8.07 -9.63 3.57
N ALA A 13 -8.90 -8.64 3.96
CA ALA A 13 -9.25 -7.53 3.09
C ALA A 13 -8.03 -6.74 2.64
N PHE A 14 -7.14 -6.41 3.57
CA PHE A 14 -5.87 -5.76 3.28
C PHE A 14 -5.00 -6.58 2.32
N ARG A 15 -4.86 -7.88 2.56
CA ARG A 15 -4.03 -8.77 1.72
C ARG A 15 -4.57 -8.88 0.30
N VAL A 16 -5.89 -9.04 0.13
CA VAL A 16 -6.53 -9.07 -1.19
C VAL A 16 -6.28 -7.75 -1.92
N ALA A 17 -6.57 -6.63 -1.26
CA ALA A 17 -6.41 -5.29 -1.82
C ALA A 17 -4.95 -5.00 -2.20
N ARG A 18 -3.98 -5.38 -1.36
CA ARG A 18 -2.55 -5.25 -1.64
C ARG A 18 -2.14 -6.09 -2.85
N ARG A 19 -2.63 -7.33 -2.98
CA ARG A 19 -2.38 -8.16 -4.18
C ARG A 19 -2.92 -7.50 -5.44
N TRP A 20 -4.14 -6.97 -5.39
CA TRP A 20 -4.72 -6.24 -6.53
C TRP A 20 -3.89 -5.02 -6.90
N PHE A 21 -3.47 -4.25 -5.91
CA PHE A 21 -2.65 -3.06 -6.11
C PHE A 21 -1.32 -3.41 -6.80
N ILE A 22 -0.58 -4.41 -6.29
CA ILE A 22 0.69 -4.88 -6.88
C ILE A 22 0.49 -5.44 -8.30
N ALA A 23 -0.65 -6.05 -8.59
CA ALA A 23 -1.02 -6.47 -9.94
C ALA A 23 -1.41 -5.29 -10.87
N GLY A 24 -1.26 -4.05 -10.41
CA GLY A 24 -1.62 -2.85 -11.16
C GLY A 24 -3.13 -2.64 -11.27
N ARG A 25 -3.96 -3.42 -10.57
CA ARG A 25 -5.43 -3.30 -10.59
C ARG A 25 -5.88 -2.12 -9.74
N ARG A 26 -6.96 -1.48 -10.17
CA ARG A 26 -7.65 -0.46 -9.38
C ARG A 26 -8.41 -1.14 -8.23
N ILE A 27 -8.27 -0.61 -7.01
CA ILE A 27 -9.03 -1.12 -5.86
C ILE A 27 -10.44 -0.56 -5.94
N GLU A 28 -11.43 -1.40 -6.21
CA GLU A 28 -12.84 -1.04 -6.11
C GLU A 28 -13.42 -1.68 -4.83
N MET A 29 -13.93 -0.84 -3.91
CA MET A 29 -14.38 -1.32 -2.59
C MET A 29 -15.52 -2.34 -2.69
N GLN A 30 -16.32 -2.25 -3.76
CA GLN A 30 -17.44 -3.16 -3.98
C GLN A 30 -17.03 -4.52 -4.48
N GLU A 31 -16.05 -4.53 -5.38
CA GLU A 31 -15.44 -5.76 -5.85
C GLU A 31 -14.69 -6.43 -4.70
N LEU A 32 -13.99 -5.66 -3.86
CA LEU A 32 -13.28 -6.18 -2.68
C LEU A 32 -14.24 -6.81 -1.67
N ALA A 33 -15.38 -6.15 -1.39
CA ALA A 33 -16.41 -6.69 -0.50
C ALA A 33 -17.01 -8.00 -1.06
N ALA A 34 -17.29 -8.02 -2.36
CA ALA A 34 -17.82 -9.20 -3.05
C ALA A 34 -16.83 -10.38 -3.03
N GLU A 35 -15.55 -10.13 -3.33
CA GLU A 35 -14.47 -11.13 -3.29
C GLU A 35 -14.35 -11.78 -1.90
N LEU A 36 -14.57 -11.00 -0.84
CA LEU A 36 -14.52 -11.48 0.54
C LEU A 36 -15.85 -12.07 1.04
N GLY A 37 -16.92 -12.03 0.23
CA GLY A 37 -18.25 -12.49 0.64
C GLY A 37 -18.85 -11.68 1.79
N VAL A 38 -18.47 -10.41 1.95
CA VAL A 38 -18.98 -9.52 3.01
C VAL A 38 -19.75 -8.34 2.43
N ASN A 39 -20.60 -7.71 3.25
CA ASN A 39 -21.26 -6.48 2.84
C ASN A 39 -20.33 -5.25 2.95
N ARG A 40 -20.71 -4.18 2.27
CA ARG A 40 -19.95 -2.91 2.20
C ARG A 40 -19.69 -2.29 3.57
N ALA A 41 -20.68 -2.33 4.46
CA ALA A 41 -20.58 -1.74 5.79
C ALA A 41 -19.58 -2.49 6.68
N THR A 42 -19.51 -3.82 6.55
CA THR A 42 -18.51 -4.66 7.23
C THR A 42 -17.11 -4.33 6.73
N LEU A 43 -16.91 -4.26 5.41
CA LEU A 43 -15.62 -3.89 4.84
C LEU A 43 -15.18 -2.48 5.30
N PHE A 44 -16.08 -1.49 5.25
CA PHE A 44 -15.79 -0.13 5.70
C PHE A 44 -15.39 -0.07 7.17
N ARG A 45 -16.04 -0.84 8.07
CA ARG A 45 -15.62 -0.91 9.48
C ARG A 45 -14.23 -1.52 9.67
N TRP A 46 -13.77 -2.38 8.76
CA TRP A 46 -12.47 -3.03 8.85
C TRP A 46 -11.32 -2.17 8.38
N VAL A 47 -11.48 -1.51 7.23
CA VAL A 47 -10.36 -0.85 6.53
C VAL A 47 -10.59 0.63 6.27
N GLY A 48 -11.73 1.17 6.74
CA GLY A 48 -12.13 2.54 6.46
C GLY A 48 -12.53 2.76 5.00
N GLY A 49 -12.29 3.96 4.52
CA GLY A 49 -12.47 4.35 3.14
C GLY A 49 -11.40 3.77 2.22
N ARG A 50 -11.60 3.95 0.92
CA ARG A 50 -10.64 3.52 -0.11
C ARG A 50 -9.28 4.18 0.04
N ASP A 51 -9.25 5.46 0.42
CA ASP A 51 -8.00 6.19 0.59
C ASP A 51 -7.24 5.76 1.85
N ASP A 52 -7.95 5.42 2.92
CA ASP A 52 -7.36 4.84 4.14
C ASP A 52 -6.66 3.52 3.79
N LEU A 53 -7.38 2.62 3.10
CA LEU A 53 -6.84 1.35 2.65
C LEU A 53 -5.65 1.52 1.68
N LEU A 54 -5.71 2.47 0.75
CA LEU A 54 -4.59 2.77 -0.15
C LEU A 54 -3.38 3.32 0.61
N GLY A 55 -3.59 4.19 1.60
CA GLY A 55 -2.52 4.72 2.45
C GLY A 55 -1.79 3.59 3.21
N GLU A 56 -2.54 2.68 3.82
CA GLU A 56 -1.98 1.52 4.50
C GLU A 56 -1.22 0.59 3.55
N ILE A 57 -1.75 0.36 2.34
CA ILE A 57 -1.07 -0.46 1.33
C ILE A 57 0.24 0.18 0.91
N LEU A 58 0.22 1.49 0.60
CA LEU A 58 1.39 2.25 0.20
C LEU A 58 2.45 2.24 1.32
N TRP A 59 2.05 2.43 2.57
CA TRP A 59 2.97 2.36 3.71
C TRP A 59 3.58 0.96 3.87
N SER A 60 2.77 -0.10 3.76
CA SER A 60 3.24 -1.49 3.83
C SER A 60 4.22 -1.90 2.72
N LEU A 61 4.31 -1.08 1.67
CA LEU A 61 5.26 -1.23 0.59
C LEU A 61 6.47 -0.32 0.81
N ALA A 62 6.24 0.94 1.13
CA ALA A 62 7.29 1.95 1.25
C ALA A 62 8.22 1.71 2.45
N GLU A 63 7.69 1.40 3.63
CA GLU A 63 8.48 1.22 4.86
C GLU A 63 9.55 0.12 4.73
N PRO A 64 9.21 -1.14 4.37
CA PRO A 64 10.24 -2.17 4.22
C PRO A 64 11.21 -1.87 3.06
N THR A 65 10.74 -1.22 1.99
CA THR A 65 11.60 -0.79 0.88
C THR A 65 12.61 0.28 1.31
N LEU A 66 12.19 1.25 2.12
CA LEU A 66 13.08 2.28 2.67
C LEU A 66 14.08 1.66 3.67
N LEU A 67 13.62 0.79 4.56
CA LEU A 67 14.50 0.10 5.51
C LEU A 67 15.55 -0.75 4.78
N GLY A 68 15.16 -1.47 3.73
CA GLY A 68 16.08 -2.21 2.88
C GLY A 68 17.09 -1.29 2.18
N ALA A 69 16.65 -0.12 1.71
CA ALA A 69 17.53 0.88 1.09
C ALA A 69 18.60 1.38 2.08
N VAL A 70 18.20 1.65 3.33
CA VAL A 70 19.10 2.07 4.40
C VAL A 70 20.09 0.95 4.75
N GLN A 71 19.62 -0.30 4.85
CA GLN A 71 20.47 -1.46 5.14
C GLN A 71 21.47 -1.78 4.02
N ALA A 72 21.14 -1.45 2.77
CA ALA A 72 22.02 -1.63 1.62
C ALA A 72 23.04 -0.50 1.43
N SER A 73 23.06 0.49 2.33
CA SER A 73 23.93 1.67 2.24
C SER A 73 25.09 1.56 3.24
N ASP A 74 26.32 1.82 2.77
CA ASP A 74 27.54 1.67 3.55
C ASP A 74 28.05 3.01 4.12
N GLY A 75 27.54 4.13 3.58
CA GLY A 75 27.90 5.48 3.99
C GLY A 75 27.54 5.82 5.44
N LYS A 76 28.05 6.96 5.93
CA LYS A 76 27.73 7.52 7.25
C LYS A 76 27.29 8.97 7.13
N GLY A 77 26.53 9.47 8.10
CA GLY A 77 26.07 10.86 8.11
C GLY A 77 25.28 11.21 6.83
N SER A 78 25.69 12.28 6.14
CA SER A 78 25.02 12.71 4.89
C SER A 78 25.19 11.72 3.73
N ALA A 79 26.28 10.95 3.69
CA ALA A 79 26.49 9.93 2.66
C ALA A 79 25.44 8.81 2.77
N LEU A 80 25.16 8.36 4.00
CA LEU A 80 24.11 7.38 4.27
C LEU A 80 22.76 7.81 3.71
N ILE A 81 22.37 9.08 3.97
CA ILE A 81 21.09 9.61 3.51
C ILE A 81 21.04 9.63 1.98
N THR A 82 22.11 10.07 1.34
CA THR A 82 22.17 10.18 -0.13
C THR A 82 22.10 8.81 -0.80
N GLU A 83 22.84 7.84 -0.29
CA GLU A 83 22.82 6.45 -0.77
C GLU A 83 21.45 5.80 -0.55
N ALA A 84 20.90 5.88 0.66
CA ALA A 84 19.61 5.28 0.99
C ALA A 84 18.48 5.87 0.15
N ILE A 85 18.43 7.19 -0.04
CA ILE A 85 17.44 7.83 -0.90
C ILE A 85 17.65 7.44 -2.38
N GLY A 86 18.90 7.33 -2.84
CA GLY A 86 19.22 6.85 -4.18
C GLY A 86 18.73 5.42 -4.43
N HIS A 87 19.03 4.49 -3.51
CA HIS A 87 18.55 3.11 -3.56
C HIS A 87 17.02 3.04 -3.52
N PHE A 88 16.39 3.82 -2.63
CA PHE A 88 14.94 3.89 -2.53
C PHE A 88 14.30 4.38 -3.83
N ALA A 89 14.81 5.46 -4.41
CA ALA A 89 14.34 5.99 -5.69
C ALA A 89 14.49 4.99 -6.84
N ALA A 90 15.62 4.26 -6.90
CA ALA A 90 15.84 3.22 -7.90
C ALA A 90 14.82 2.06 -7.77
N MET A 91 14.49 1.65 -6.55
CA MET A 91 13.46 0.63 -6.31
C MET A 91 12.05 1.14 -6.68
N LEU A 92 11.73 2.39 -6.38
CA LEU A 92 10.46 3.00 -6.80
C LEU A 92 10.34 3.11 -8.32
N ASP A 93 11.45 3.39 -9.02
CA ASP A 93 11.46 3.40 -10.48
C ASP A 93 11.17 2.02 -11.06
N GLN A 94 11.54 0.92 -10.38
CA GLN A 94 11.22 -0.43 -10.84
C GLN A 94 9.80 -0.90 -10.47
N ALA A 95 9.04 -0.10 -9.69
CA ALA A 95 7.71 -0.47 -9.21
C ALA A 95 6.60 -0.11 -10.24
N ASP A 96 6.35 -1.00 -11.19
CA ASP A 96 5.34 -0.77 -12.24
C ASP A 96 3.92 -0.54 -11.69
N PHE A 97 3.57 -1.17 -10.55
CA PHE A 97 2.29 -0.93 -9.89
C PHE A 97 2.12 0.52 -9.41
N LEU A 98 3.20 1.15 -8.97
CA LEU A 98 3.19 2.53 -8.51
C LEU A 98 3.04 3.46 -9.71
N ARG A 99 3.76 3.19 -10.81
CA ARG A 99 3.58 3.93 -12.08
C ARG A 99 2.16 3.80 -12.62
N ALA A 100 1.58 2.60 -12.58
CA ALA A 100 0.20 2.36 -12.99
C ALA A 100 -0.80 3.14 -12.13
N PHE A 101 -0.59 3.17 -10.80
CA PHE A 101 -1.42 3.94 -9.88
C PHE A 101 -1.33 5.45 -10.13
N LEU A 102 -0.12 6.00 -10.23
CA LEU A 102 0.13 7.43 -10.49
C LEU A 102 -0.49 7.89 -11.82
N ARG A 103 -0.39 7.07 -12.87
CA ARG A 103 -0.98 7.39 -14.19
C ARG A 103 -2.50 7.32 -14.18
N ARG A 104 -3.07 6.32 -13.51
CA ARG A 104 -4.52 6.12 -13.47
C ARG A 104 -5.23 7.12 -12.56
N GLU A 105 -4.59 7.52 -11.46
CA GLU A 105 -5.22 8.29 -10.38
C GLU A 105 -4.31 9.41 -9.84
N PRO A 106 -3.80 10.34 -10.67
CA PRO A 106 -2.74 11.28 -10.30
C PRO A 106 -3.11 12.19 -9.12
N GLU A 107 -4.28 12.82 -9.15
CA GLU A 107 -4.72 13.74 -8.08
C GLU A 107 -4.90 13.00 -6.74
N ARG A 108 -5.47 11.80 -6.78
CA ARG A 108 -5.65 10.98 -5.58
C ARG A 108 -4.30 10.49 -5.05
N ALA A 109 -3.41 10.04 -5.92
CA ALA A 109 -2.08 9.60 -5.53
C ALA A 109 -1.31 10.72 -4.85
N LEU A 110 -1.29 11.92 -5.44
CA LEU A 110 -0.68 13.10 -4.82
C LEU A 110 -1.31 13.38 -3.46
N ARG A 111 -2.64 13.46 -3.36
CA ARG A 111 -3.31 13.72 -2.08
C ARG A 111 -2.93 12.69 -1.01
N ILE A 112 -2.94 11.39 -1.32
CA ILE A 112 -2.61 10.35 -0.34
C ILE A 112 -1.13 10.41 0.08
N LEU A 113 -0.23 10.68 -0.86
CA LEU A 113 1.21 10.68 -0.60
C LEU A 113 1.69 11.96 0.11
N THR A 114 1.08 13.11 -0.17
CA THR A 114 1.62 14.43 0.22
C THR A 114 0.77 15.18 1.24
N THR A 115 -0.41 14.67 1.60
CA THR A 115 -1.29 15.32 2.59
C THR A 115 -1.61 14.39 3.75
N ARG A 116 -2.07 14.98 4.86
CA ARG A 116 -2.60 14.23 6.02
C ARG A 116 -3.97 13.59 5.76
N ALA A 117 -4.54 13.72 4.57
CA ALA A 117 -5.80 13.08 4.21
C ALA A 117 -5.67 11.57 3.98
N GLY A 118 -4.44 11.05 3.91
CA GLY A 118 -4.14 9.61 3.97
C GLY A 118 -3.21 9.31 5.16
N THR A 119 -2.96 8.03 5.42
CA THR A 119 -2.17 7.60 6.59
C THR A 119 -0.66 7.77 6.40
N VAL A 120 -0.18 8.03 5.18
CA VAL A 120 1.26 8.06 4.85
C VAL A 120 2.01 9.20 5.57
N GLN A 121 1.47 10.42 5.61
CA GLN A 121 2.15 11.57 6.25
C GLN A 121 2.12 11.54 7.78
N GLY A 122 1.37 10.62 8.39
CA GLY A 122 1.26 10.47 9.85
C GLY A 122 2.16 9.39 10.44
N ARG A 123 3.06 8.80 9.64
CA ARG A 123 3.99 7.73 9.99
C ARG A 123 5.38 8.28 10.19
#